data_AF-A0A087SIW3-F1
#
_entry.id   AF-A0A087SIW3-F1
#
_cell.length_a   1.000
_cell.length_b   1.000
_cell.length_c   1.000
_cell.angle_alpha   90.00
_cell.angle_beta   90.00
_cell.angle_gamma   90.00
#
_symmetry.space_group_name_H-M   'P 1'
#
loop_
_entity.id
_entity.type
_entity.pdbx_description
1 polymer ?
#
loop_
_entity_poly.entity_id
_entity_poly.type
_entity_poly.pdbx_seq_one_letter_code
_entity_poly.pdbx_strand_id
1 'polypeptide(L)'
;MASGKVSVQEAAKLSEEGKYTYLDVRTEKEFAASHPKGASNIQWAFAGDSGFTPNPDFVSEAAGYTQLKDVEGGFGAWTAAGLPTES
;
A
#
# COMPACT_ATOMS: atom_id res chain seq x y z
N MET A 1 -9.89 13.84 -12.47
CA MET A 1 -9.11 13.55 -11.25
C MET A 1 -7.94 12.67 -11.66
N ALA A 2 -6.70 13.07 -11.37
CA ALA A 2 -5.52 12.44 -11.95
C ALA A 2 -5.20 11.09 -11.27
N SER A 3 -5.92 10.04 -11.66
CA SER A 3 -5.52 8.65 -11.43
C SER A 3 -4.44 8.30 -12.44
N GLY A 4 -3.17 8.51 -12.06
CA GLY A 4 -2.01 8.15 -12.88
C GLY A 4 -1.39 6.84 -12.40
N LYS A 5 -0.97 5.99 -13.33
CA LYS A 5 -0.07 4.88 -13.04
C LYS A 5 1.36 5.41 -12.85
N VAL A 6 2.08 4.85 -11.90
CA VAL A 6 3.49 5.17 -11.63
C VAL A 6 4.28 3.88 -11.49
N SER A 7 5.55 3.92 -11.92
CA SER A 7 6.46 2.80 -11.70
C SER A 7 6.83 2.68 -10.22
N VAL A 8 7.32 1.51 -9.82
CA VAL A 8 7.82 1.27 -8.45
C VAL A 8 8.97 2.18 -8.09
N GLN A 9 9.88 2.50 -9.04
CA GLN A 9 10.99 3.43 -8.78
C GLN A 9 10.49 4.86 -8.55
N GLU A 10 9.51 5.31 -9.34
CA GLU A 10 8.99 6.66 -9.21
C GLU A 10 8.16 6.81 -7.94
N ALA A 11 7.38 5.80 -7.59
CA ALA A 11 6.65 5.77 -6.35
C ALA A 11 7.58 5.71 -5.12
N ALA A 12 8.70 5.00 -5.18
CA ALA A 12 9.73 5.04 -4.13
C ALA A 12 10.29 6.44 -3.95
N LYS A 13 10.65 7.11 -5.05
CA LYS A 13 11.14 8.49 -5.02
C LYS A 13 10.10 9.46 -4.44
N LEU A 14 8.83 9.33 -4.83
CA LEU A 14 7.74 10.16 -4.30
C LEU A 14 7.52 9.95 -2.79
N SER A 15 7.76 8.72 -2.32
CA SER A 15 7.73 8.38 -0.90
C SER A 15 8.92 8.97 -0.15
N GLU A 16 10.13 8.91 -0.71
CA GLU A 16 11.33 9.53 -0.14
C GLU A 16 11.26 11.07 -0.12
N GLU A 17 10.63 11.67 -1.14
CA GLU A 17 10.34 13.10 -1.17
C GLU A 17 9.29 13.53 -0.13
N GLY A 18 8.65 12.59 0.58
CA GLY A 18 7.65 12.84 1.61
C GLY A 18 6.32 13.38 1.08
N LYS A 19 6.08 13.30 -0.24
CA LYS A 19 4.85 13.80 -0.88
C LYS A 19 3.74 12.76 -0.92
N TYR A 20 4.13 11.49 -0.98
CA TYR A 20 3.22 10.35 -1.01
C TYR A 20 3.60 9.37 0.10
N THR A 21 2.61 8.64 0.60
CA THR A 21 2.83 7.46 1.44
C THR A 21 2.29 6.25 0.72
N TYR A 22 2.92 5.11 0.95
CA TYR A 22 2.42 3.84 0.47
C TYR A 22 1.19 3.42 1.27
N LEU A 23 0.09 3.14 0.58
CA LEU A 23 -1.08 2.56 1.20
C LEU A 23 -1.13 1.07 0.88
N ASP A 24 -0.89 0.25 1.91
CA ASP A 24 -0.97 -1.20 1.80
C ASP A 24 -2.36 -1.68 2.22
N VAL A 25 -3.07 -2.31 1.28
CA VAL A 25 -4.45 -2.80 1.51
C VAL A 25 -4.53 -4.28 1.85
N ARG A 26 -3.37 -4.93 2.03
CA ARG A 26 -3.26 -6.34 2.43
C ARG A 26 -3.53 -6.51 3.92
N THR A 27 -3.50 -7.75 4.39
CA THR A 27 -3.69 -8.08 5.80
C THR A 27 -2.53 -7.57 6.67
N GLU A 28 -2.80 -7.34 7.95
CA GLU A 28 -1.76 -6.94 8.92
C GLU A 28 -0.61 -7.95 8.97
N LYS A 29 -0.91 -9.25 8.85
CA LYS A 29 0.10 -10.30 8.85
C LYS A 29 1.07 -10.18 7.67
N GLU A 30 0.56 -9.84 6.49
CA GLU A 30 1.39 -9.60 5.30
C GLU A 30 2.18 -8.31 5.41
N PHE A 31 1.57 -7.27 5.97
CA PHE A 31 2.23 -6.00 6.23
C PHE A 31 3.39 -6.19 7.20
N ALA A 32 3.17 -6.79 8.36
CA ALA A 32 4.20 -7.09 9.37
C ALA A 32 5.30 -8.04 8.87
N ALA A 33 5.03 -8.85 7.84
CA ALA A 33 6.06 -9.67 7.22
C ALA A 33 7.01 -8.83 6.35
N SER A 34 6.46 -7.97 5.48
CA SER A 34 7.24 -7.00 4.72
C SER A 34 6.35 -5.97 4.01
N HIS A 35 6.70 -4.69 4.12
CA HIS A 35 6.01 -3.56 3.49
C HIS A 35 6.99 -2.47 3.04
N PRO A 36 6.61 -1.58 2.10
CA PRO A 36 7.42 -0.41 1.77
C PRO A 36 7.65 0.50 2.99
N LYS A 37 8.82 1.11 3.09
CA LYS A 37 9.18 1.99 4.22
C LYS A 37 8.18 3.14 4.41
N GLY A 38 7.70 3.32 5.65
CA GLY A 38 6.73 4.37 5.98
C GLY A 38 5.34 4.19 5.36
N ALA A 39 5.01 2.97 4.92
CA ALA A 39 3.68 2.64 4.43
C ALA A 39 2.64 2.66 5.57
N SER A 40 1.40 3.00 5.23
CA SER A 40 0.23 2.85 6.09
C SER A 40 -0.53 1.60 5.68
N ASN A 41 -0.99 0.80 6.64
CA ASN A 41 -1.83 -0.36 6.35
C ASN A 41 -3.31 -0.04 6.61
N ILE A 42 -4.14 -0.12 5.58
CA ILE A 42 -5.60 -0.06 5.70
C ILE A 42 -6.15 -1.33 5.05
N GLN A 43 -6.43 -2.32 5.88
CA GLN A 43 -6.84 -3.64 5.41
C GLN A 43 -8.16 -3.53 4.65
N TRP A 44 -8.19 -3.98 3.39
CA TRP A 44 -9.45 -4.12 2.64
C TRP A 44 -10.34 -5.18 3.27
N ALA A 45 -9.73 -6.24 3.80
CA ALA A 45 -10.39 -7.30 4.54
C ALA A 45 -9.49 -7.81 5.67
N PHE A 46 -10.10 -8.11 6.81
CA PHE A 46 -9.44 -8.74 7.95
C PHE A 46 -9.34 -10.24 7.71
N ALA A 47 -8.14 -10.79 7.90
CA ALA A 47 -7.95 -12.24 7.93
C ALA A 47 -8.35 -12.79 9.31
N GLY A 48 -9.37 -13.65 9.33
CA GLY A 48 -9.81 -14.38 10.53
C GLY A 48 -9.81 -15.90 10.30
N ASP A 49 -10.10 -16.66 11.35
CA ASP A 49 -10.08 -18.14 11.32
C ASP A 49 -10.98 -18.77 10.26
N SER A 50 -12.08 -18.10 9.89
CA SER A 50 -13.04 -18.60 8.90
C SER A 50 -12.87 -17.99 7.50
N GLY A 51 -11.79 -17.24 7.26
CA GLY A 51 -11.50 -16.58 5.98
C GLY A 51 -11.41 -15.06 6.10
N PHE A 52 -11.71 -14.35 5.02
CA PHE A 52 -11.58 -12.90 4.94
C PHE A 52 -12.92 -12.21 5.23
N THR A 53 -12.93 -11.30 6.20
CA THR A 53 -14.07 -10.43 6.48
C THR A 53 -13.79 -9.04 5.93
N PRO A 54 -14.59 -8.51 4.99
CA PRO A 54 -14.39 -7.16 4.47
C PRO A 54 -14.37 -6.11 5.59
N ASN A 55 -13.49 -5.13 5.48
CA ASN A 55 -13.44 -4.03 6.42
C ASN A 55 -14.56 -3.02 6.08
N PRO A 56 -15.59 -2.85 6.93
CA PRO A 56 -16.68 -1.91 6.68
C PRO A 56 -16.21 -0.45 6.70
N ASP A 57 -15.11 -0.16 7.39
CA ASP A 57 -14.55 1.18 7.55
C ASP A 57 -13.50 1.52 6.48
N PHE A 58 -13.16 0.58 5.58
CA PHE A 58 -12.11 0.77 4.57
C PHE A 58 -12.26 2.09 3.80
N VAL A 59 -13.48 2.40 3.34
CA VAL A 59 -13.74 3.62 2.57
C VAL A 59 -13.54 4.86 3.45
N SER A 60 -13.97 4.82 4.71
CA SER A 60 -13.82 5.92 5.67
C SER A 60 -12.35 6.18 6.01
N GLU A 61 -11.56 5.11 6.21
CA GLU A 61 -10.13 5.19 6.48
C GLU A 61 -9.36 5.67 5.23
N ALA A 62 -9.73 5.19 4.04
CA ALA A 62 -9.13 5.59 2.78
C ALA A 62 -9.58 6.98 2.30
N ALA A 63 -10.66 7.56 2.84
CA ALA A 63 -11.23 8.83 2.39
C ALA A 63 -10.28 10.02 2.54
N GLY A 64 -9.30 9.94 3.47
CA GLY A 64 -8.25 10.95 3.63
C GLY A 64 -7.26 11.01 2.45
N TYR A 65 -7.17 9.95 1.65
CA TYR A 65 -6.22 9.83 0.53
C TYR A 65 -6.89 10.30 -0.77
N THR A 66 -6.60 11.53 -1.18
CA THR A 66 -7.30 12.19 -2.30
C THR A 66 -6.54 12.11 -3.63
N GLN A 67 -5.23 11.86 -3.59
CA GLN A 67 -4.37 11.76 -4.77
C GLN A 67 -3.84 10.33 -4.95
N LEU A 68 -4.74 9.41 -5.29
CA LEU A 68 -4.37 8.02 -5.49
C LEU A 68 -3.59 7.84 -6.81
N LYS A 69 -2.46 7.14 -6.71
CA LYS A 69 -1.66 6.69 -7.86
C LYS A 69 -1.52 5.18 -7.78
N ASP A 70 -1.73 4.53 -8.91
CA ASP A 70 -1.59 3.09 -9.01
C ASP A 70 -0.12 2.74 -9.24
N VAL A 71 0.46 1.93 -8.36
CA VAL A 71 1.85 1.49 -8.49
C VAL A 71 1.87 0.26 -9.38
N GLU A 72 2.44 0.39 -10.57
CA GLU A 72 2.46 -0.69 -11.56
C GLU A 72 3.20 -1.93 -11.03
N GLY A 73 2.54 -3.09 -11.13
CA GLY A 73 3.09 -4.36 -10.65
C GLY A 73 3.07 -4.55 -9.13
N GLY A 74 2.60 -3.55 -8.38
CA GLY A 74 2.39 -3.62 -6.93
C GLY A 74 3.62 -4.04 -6.13
N PHE A 75 3.39 -4.76 -5.02
CA PHE A 75 4.46 -5.19 -4.11
C PHE A 75 5.42 -6.22 -4.74
N GLY A 76 4.94 -7.04 -5.67
CA GLY A 76 5.79 -7.98 -6.42
C GLY A 76 6.86 -7.26 -7.25
N ALA A 77 6.47 -6.20 -7.97
CA ALA A 77 7.43 -5.38 -8.70
C ALA A 77 8.35 -4.57 -7.76
N TRP A 78 7.85 -4.12 -6.60
CA TRP A 78 8.65 -3.40 -5.60
C TRP A 78 9.82 -4.24 -5.09
N THR A 79 9.51 -5.47 -4.68
CA THR A 79 10.51 -6.43 -4.20
C THR A 79 11.45 -6.87 -5.31
N ALA A 80 10.95 -7.12 -6.53
CA ALA A 80 11.78 -7.46 -7.69
C ALA A 80 12.75 -6.34 -8.09
N ALA A 81 12.37 -5.08 -7.87
CA ALA A 81 13.22 -3.91 -8.10
C ALA A 81 14.28 -3.70 -7.00
N GLY A 82 14.27 -4.51 -5.92
CA GLY A 82 15.21 -4.38 -4.80
C GLY A 82 15.00 -3.11 -3.97
N LEU A 83 13.79 -2.56 -3.97
CA LEU A 83 13.45 -1.34 -3.23
C LEU A 83 13.32 -1.64 -1.73
N PRO A 84 13.60 -0.65 -0.86
CA PRO A 84 13.64 -0.86 0.58
C PRO A 84 12.28 -1.27 1.14
N THR A 85 12.29 -2.22 2.06
CA THR A 85 11.12 -2.67 2.82
C THR A 85 11.42 -2.64 4.32
N GLU A 86 10.36 -2.57 5.12
CA GLU A 86 10.33 -2.67 6.58
C GLU A 86 9.43 -3.84 7.01
N SER A 87 9.57 -4.28 8.25
CA SER A 87 8.81 -5.37 8.88
C SER A 87 8.40 -4.98 10.29
#